data_AF-A0A4Q0QG41-F1
#
_entry.id   AF-A0A4Q0QG41-F1
#
_cell.length_a   1.000
_cell.length_b   1.000
_cell.length_c   1.000
_cell.angle_alpha   90.00
_cell.angle_beta   90.00
_cell.angle_gamma   90.00
#
_symmetry.space_group_name_H-M   'P 1'
#
loop_
_entity.id
_entity.type
_entity.pdbx_description
1 polymer ?
#
loop_
_entity_poly.entity_id
_entity_poly.type
_entity_poly.pdbx_seq_one_letter_code
_entity_poly.pdbx_strand_id
1 'polypeptide(L)' 'MKPDRVRAAVKQAQAILASYVEPGSRDGNKTINDLLDVLDDEELIEAMEREDAQGTGRTE' A
#
# COMPACT_ATOMS: atom_id res chain seq x y z
N MET A 1 -15.52 12.66 2.64
CA MET A 1 -15.02 11.27 2.52
C MET A 1 -13.58 11.27 2.96
N LYS A 2 -13.21 10.44 3.95
CA LYS A 2 -11.78 10.18 4.21
C LYS A 2 -11.19 9.61 2.90
N PRO A 3 -9.97 10.00 2.49
CA PRO A 3 -9.34 9.37 1.34
C PRO A 3 -9.31 7.86 1.57
N ASP A 4 -9.70 7.11 0.54
CA ASP A 4 -9.60 5.66 0.47
C ASP A 4 -8.17 5.25 0.90
N ARG A 5 -8.08 4.59 2.06
CA ARG A 5 -6.81 4.24 2.71
C ARG A 5 -5.99 3.31 1.84
N VAL A 6 -6.65 2.40 1.13
CA VAL A 6 -6.03 1.50 0.15
C VAL A 6 -5.41 2.32 -0.98
N ARG A 7 -6.15 3.28 -1.55
CA ARG A 7 -5.60 4.18 -2.58
C ARG A 7 -4.42 5.02 -2.08
N ALA A 8 -4.44 5.46 -0.83
CA ALA A 8 -3.33 6.20 -0.23
C ALA A 8 -2.08 5.33 -0.10
N ALA A 9 -2.23 4.10 0.40
CA ALA A 9 -1.14 3.13 0.51
C ALA A 9 -0.55 2.77 -0.86
N VAL A 10 -1.38 2.56 -1.88
CA VAL A 10 -0.92 2.31 -3.25
C VAL A 10 -0.07 3.47 -3.78
N LYS A 11 -0.49 4.72 -3.57
CA LYS A 11 0.29 5.89 -3.98
C LYS A 11 1.63 5.98 -3.25
N GLN A 12 1.65 5.64 -1.96
CA GLN A 12 2.87 5.67 -1.16
C GLN A 12 3.86 4.58 -1.61
N ALA A 13 3.38 3.35 -1.83
CA ALA A 13 4.18 2.27 -2.40
C ALA A 13 4.75 2.62 -3.78
N GLN A 14 3.94 3.26 -4.65
CA GLN A 14 4.41 3.75 -5.95
C GLN A 14 5.52 4.78 -5.83
N ALA A 15 5.43 5.71 -4.86
CA ALA A 15 6.48 6.70 -4.62
C ALA A 15 7.80 6.05 -4.13
N ILE A 16 7.72 5.05 -3.25
CA ILE A 16 8.88 4.27 -2.78
C ILE A 16 9.56 3.56 -3.97
N LEU A 17 8.77 2.88 -4.80
CA LEU A 17 9.30 2.21 -6.00
C LEU A 17 9.88 3.19 -7.02
N ALA A 18 9.26 4.36 -7.21
CA ALA A 18 9.78 5.40 -8.08
C ALA A 18 11.16 5.87 -7.63
N SER A 19 11.33 6.12 -6.32
CA SER A 19 12.62 6.51 -5.75
C SER A 19 13.70 5.44 -5.95
N TYR A 20 13.34 4.15 -5.97
CA TYR A 20 14.31 3.07 -6.20
C TYR A 20 14.80 2.99 -7.66
N VAL A 21 13.93 3.32 -8.63
CA VAL A 21 14.28 3.23 -10.06
C VAL A 21 14.99 4.48 -10.58
N GLU A 22 14.88 5.61 -9.87
CA GLU A 22 15.59 6.85 -10.20
C GLU A 22 17.11 6.64 -10.29
N PRO A 23 17.81 7.41 -11.16
CA PRO A 23 19.26 7.35 -11.25
C PRO A 23 19.92 7.76 -9.93
N GLY A 24 20.77 6.90 -9.38
CA GLY A 24 21.46 7.18 -8.12
C GLY A 24 21.87 5.92 -7.37
N SER A 25 22.24 6.10 -6.11
CA SER A 25 22.51 4.97 -5.20
C SER A 25 21.20 4.25 -4.90
N ARG A 26 21.15 2.96 -5.23
CA ARG A 26 19.99 2.12 -4.97
C ARG A 26 20.22 1.32 -3.70
N ASP A 27 19.27 1.42 -2.77
CA ASP A 27 19.25 0.59 -1.57
C ASP A 27 18.00 -0.29 -1.57
N GLY A 28 18.18 -1.53 -1.99
CA GLY A 28 17.09 -2.51 -2.04
C GLY A 28 16.56 -2.88 -0.67
N ASN A 29 17.43 -2.97 0.35
CA ASN A 29 17.01 -3.31 1.70
C ASN A 29 16.16 -2.19 2.30
N LYS A 30 16.59 -0.93 2.13
CA LYS A 30 15.79 0.22 2.54
C LYS A 30 14.44 0.24 1.83
N THR A 31 14.43 0.03 0.51
CA THR A 31 13.19 0.03 -0.29
C THR A 31 12.21 -1.04 0.18
N ILE A 32 12.69 -2.25 0.48
CA ILE A 32 11.86 -3.34 1.00
C ILE A 32 11.30 -2.97 2.37
N ASN A 33 12.12 -2.45 3.29
CA ASN A 33 11.65 -2.03 4.60
C ASN A 33 10.60 -0.92 4.51
N ASP A 34 10.82 0.10 3.66
CA ASP A 34 9.85 1.18 3.45
C ASP A 34 8.52 0.64 2.89
N LEU A 35 8.54 -0.40 2.04
CA LEU A 35 7.33 -1.05 1.54
C LEU A 35 6.62 -1.85 2.64
N LEU A 36 7.37 -2.56 3.48
CA LEU A 36 6.80 -3.29 4.62
C LEU A 36 6.12 -2.34 5.60
N ASP A 37 6.72 -1.18 5.88
CA ASP A 37 6.11 -0.15 6.74
C ASP A 37 4.73 0.32 6.20
N VAL A 38 4.53 0.32 4.87
CA VAL A 38 3.23 0.66 4.27
C VAL A 38 2.25 -0.52 4.38
N LEU A 39 2.73 -1.75 4.23
CA LEU A 39 1.89 -2.95 4.23
C LEU A 39 1.47 -3.39 5.64
N ASP A 40 2.30 -3.13 6.65
CA ASP A 40 2.04 -3.45 8.06
C ASP A 40 1.18 -2.38 8.76
N ASP A 41 0.64 -1.42 8.01
CA ASP A 41 -0.25 -0.39 8.52
C ASP A 41 -1.62 -0.99 8.92
N GLU A 42 -1.91 -1.01 10.22
CA GLU A 42 -3.14 -1.59 10.76
C GLU A 42 -4.40 -0.97 10.13
N GLU A 43 -4.42 0.34 9.89
CA GLU A 43 -5.57 0.99 9.25
C GLU A 43 -5.76 0.57 7.79
N LEU A 44 -4.66 0.27 7.07
CA LEU A 44 -4.70 -0.29 5.72
C LEU A 44 -5.27 -1.71 5.73
N ILE A 45 -4.77 -2.55 6.64
CA ILE A 45 -5.24 -3.94 6.78
C ILE A 45 -6.74 -3.95 7.04
N GLU A 46 -7.22 -3.17 8.02
CA GLU A 46 -8.65 -3.07 8.28
C GLU A 46 -9.44 -2.50 7.09
N ALA A 47 -8.86 -1.59 6.30
CA ALA A 47 -9.52 -1.04 5.13
C ALA A 47 -9.72 -2.10 4.05
N MET A 48 -8.72 -2.94 3.82
CA MET A 48 -8.81 -4.06 2.87
C MET A 48 -9.86 -5.09 3.31
N GLU A 49 -9.86 -5.48 4.59
CA GLU A 49 -10.86 -6.41 5.13
C GLU A 49 -12.30 -5.89 4.97
N ARG A 50 -12.51 -4.58 5.15
CA ARG A 50 -13.81 -3.94 4.93
C ARG A 50 -14.24 -3.97 3.46
N GLU A 51 -13.31 -3.86 2.51
CA GLU A 51 -13.60 -3.95 1.07
C GLU A 51 -13.93 -5.39 0.66
N ASP A 52 -13.17 -6.37 1.14
CA ASP A 52 -13.40 -7.79 0.87
C ASP A 52 -14.75 -8.27 1.43
N ALA A 53 -15.10 -7.84 2.64
CA ALA A 53 -16.40 -8.12 3.24
C ALA A 53 -17.57 -7.51 2.45
N GLN A 54 -17.36 -6.38 1.76
CA GLN A 54 -18.36 -5.75 0.89
C GLN A 54 -18.42 -6.39 -0.51
N GLY A 55 -17.32 -6.98 -0.98
CA GLY A 55 -17.24 -7.69 -2.27
C GLY A 55 -17.93 -9.06 -2.26
N THR A 56 -18.00 -9.72 -1.10
CA THR A 56 -18.54 -11.09 -0.97
C THR A 56 -20.08 -11.15 -1.08
N GLY A 57 -20.79 -10.01 -1.06
CA GLY A 57 -22.25 -9.95 -1.23
C GLY A 57 -22.74 -9.82 -2.68
N ARG A 58 -21.85 -9.89 -3.69
CA ARG A 58 -22.18 -9.59 -5.10
C ARG A 58 -22.12 -10.79 -6.05
N THR A 59 -21.97 -12.00 -5.51
CA THR A 59 -21.99 -13.25 -6.28
C THR A 59 -22.87 -14.28 -5.59
N GLU A 60 -24.18 -14.10 -5.67
CA GLU A 60 -25.19 -15.17 -5.58
C GLU A 60 -26.26 -14.95 -6.65
#